data_AF-A0A6A6E3A1-F1
#
_entry.id   AF-A0A6A6E3A1-F1
#
_cell.length_a   1.000
_cell.length_b   1.000
_cell.length_c   1.000
_cell.angle_alpha   90.00
_cell.angle_beta   90.00
_cell.angle_gamma   90.00
#
_symmetry.space_group_name_H-M   'P 1'
#
loop_
_entity.id
_entity.type
_entity.pdbx_description
1 polymer ?
#
loop_
_entity_poly.entity_id
_entity_poly.type
_entity_poly.pdbx_seq_one_letter_code
_entity_poly.pdbx_strand_id
1 'polypeptide(L)'
;MSSIVSALSDLFQSIFEVIYSFFATAGHLIQNTISFVLHFFAGILNVVLEFFRGLVELAGGLVQFFLGNILILGVIAAAFFAYLQYQRNQGRTVKVGDKKLN
;
A
#
# COMPACT_ATOMS: atom_id res chain seq x y z
N MET A 1 -12.48 24.24 67.19
CA MET A 1 -11.34 24.93 66.55
C MET A 1 -10.61 24.01 65.56
N SER A 2 -10.38 22.73 65.90
CA SER A 2 -9.71 21.76 65.01
C SER A 2 -10.44 21.50 63.66
N SER A 3 -11.77 21.34 63.66
CA SER A 3 -12.51 21.01 62.42
C SER A 3 -12.60 22.15 61.40
N ILE A 4 -12.52 23.40 61.85
CA ILE A 4 -12.55 24.58 60.95
C ILE A 4 -11.20 24.72 60.25
N VAL A 5 -10.11 24.49 60.99
CA VAL A 5 -8.75 24.50 60.44
C VAL A 5 -8.55 23.34 59.46
N SER A 6 -9.09 22.14 59.76
CA SER A 6 -9.02 21.01 58.82
C SER A 6 -9.83 21.28 57.55
N ALA A 7 -11.07 21.76 57.67
CA ALA A 7 -11.91 22.06 56.51
C ALA A 7 -11.31 23.15 55.61
N LEU A 8 -10.64 24.16 56.18
CA LEU A 8 -9.88 25.16 55.42
C LEU A 8 -8.69 24.52 54.69
N SER A 9 -7.93 23.65 55.35
CA SER A 9 -6.82 22.92 54.74
C SER A 9 -7.28 22.06 53.56
N ASP A 10 -8.39 21.34 53.73
CA ASP A 10 -8.97 20.49 52.69
C ASP A 10 -9.46 21.33 51.49
N LEU A 11 -10.03 22.50 51.75
CA LEU A 11 -10.44 23.43 50.70
C LEU A 11 -9.24 23.96 49.90
N PHE A 12 -8.15 24.34 50.57
CA PHE A 12 -6.93 24.75 49.89
C PHE A 12 -6.33 23.61 49.06
N GLN A 13 -6.29 22.40 49.62
CA GLN A 13 -5.78 21.22 48.91
C GLN A 13 -6.61 20.92 47.66
N SER A 14 -7.94 20.98 47.75
CA SER A 14 -8.83 20.79 46.60
C SER A 14 -8.60 21.83 45.51
N ILE A 15 -8.41 23.11 45.88
CA ILE A 15 -8.11 24.18 44.90
C ILE A 15 -6.78 23.89 44.19
N PHE A 16 -5.74 23.49 44.93
CA PHE A 16 -4.45 23.14 44.34
C PHE A 16 -4.54 21.92 43.42
N GLU A 17 -5.32 20.91 43.79
CA GLU A 17 -5.53 19.71 42.99
C GLU A 17 -6.26 20.02 41.67
N VAL A 18 -7.26 20.89 41.70
CA VAL A 18 -7.95 21.37 40.48
C VAL A 18 -7.01 22.14 39.57
N ILE A 19 -6.18 23.03 40.13
CA ILE A 19 -5.19 23.77 39.33
C ILE A 19 -4.16 22.80 38.72
N TYR A 20 -3.64 21.87 39.52
CA TYR A 20 -2.66 20.89 39.05
C TYR A 20 -3.24 20.00 37.95
N SER A 21 -4.44 19.45 38.16
CA SER A 21 -5.11 18.61 37.17
C SER A 21 -5.39 19.36 35.87
N PHE A 22 -5.76 20.64 35.93
CA PHE A 22 -5.94 21.47 34.73
C PHE A 22 -4.64 21.55 33.91
N PHE A 23 -3.50 21.86 34.55
CA PHE A 23 -2.21 21.91 33.87
C PHE A 23 -1.73 20.54 33.40
N ALA A 24 -1.97 19.48 34.17
CA ALA A 24 -1.65 18.11 33.77
C ALA A 24 -2.44 17.70 32.52
N THR A 25 -3.75 17.96 32.50
CA THR A 25 -4.60 17.71 31.34
C THR A 25 -4.16 18.53 30.12
N ALA A 26 -3.85 19.81 30.30
CA ALA A 26 -3.33 20.65 29.21
C ALA A 26 -1.99 20.10 28.66
N GLY A 27 -1.09 19.68 29.54
CA GLY A 27 0.17 19.04 29.16
C GLY A 27 -0.04 17.74 28.38
N HIS A 28 -0.96 16.89 28.83
CA HIS A 28 -1.33 15.66 28.11
C HIS A 28 -1.94 15.95 26.74
N LEU A 29 -2.78 16.98 26.61
CA LEU A 29 -3.30 17.39 25.30
C LEU A 29 -2.18 17.76 24.35
N ILE A 30 -1.23 18.60 24.79
CA ILE A 30 -0.10 19.03 23.95
C ILE A 30 0.74 17.82 23.51
N GLN A 31 1.08 16.93 24.45
CA GLN A 31 1.84 15.72 24.15
C GLN A 31 1.11 14.83 23.12
N ASN A 32 -0.19 14.64 23.31
CA ASN A 32 -1.01 13.84 22.39
C ASN A 32 -1.12 14.49 21.01
N THR A 33 -1.26 15.82 20.94
CA THR A 33 -1.28 16.55 19.67
C THR A 33 0.03 16.42 18.92
N ILE A 34 1.17 16.58 19.61
CA ILE A 34 2.49 16.40 18.98
C ILE A 34 2.65 14.98 18.48
N SER A 35 2.32 13.98 19.30
CA SER A 35 2.39 12.56 18.93
C SER A 35 1.51 12.27 17.71
N PHE A 36 0.27 12.75 17.69
CA PHE A 36 -0.63 12.63 16.56
C PHE A 36 -0.04 13.21 15.27
N VAL A 37 0.52 14.42 15.33
CA VAL A 37 1.13 15.08 14.18
C VAL A 37 2.33 14.27 13.66
N LEU A 38 3.20 13.79 14.54
CA LEU A 38 4.34 12.96 14.15
C LEU A 38 3.89 11.65 13.49
N HIS A 39 2.88 10.97 14.07
CA HIS A 39 2.30 9.76 13.50
C HIS A 39 1.61 10.00 12.16
N PHE A 40 0.94 11.14 12.00
CA PHE A 40 0.31 11.52 10.75
C PHE A 40 1.35 11.66 9.63
N PHE A 41 2.44 12.40 9.86
CA PHE A 41 3.51 12.54 8.88
C PHE A 41 4.24 11.21 8.60
N ALA A 42 4.52 10.42 9.64
CA ALA A 42 5.08 9.09 9.47
C ALA A 42 4.16 8.19 8.63
N GLY A 43 2.85 8.26 8.84
CA GLY A 43 1.85 7.54 8.06
C GLY A 43 1.89 7.92 6.58
N ILE A 44 1.93 9.22 6.26
CA ILE A 44 2.05 9.69 4.87
C ILE A 44 3.32 9.14 4.21
N LEU A 45 4.46 9.25 4.89
CA LEU A 45 5.73 8.76 4.36
C LEU A 45 5.70 7.24 4.15
N ASN A 46 5.13 6.48 5.09
CA ASN A 46 4.99 5.04 4.95
C ASN A 46 4.13 4.65 3.76
N VAL A 47 2.98 5.31 3.53
CA VAL A 47 2.13 5.04 2.36
C VAL A 47 2.91 5.24 1.06
N VAL A 48 3.69 6.33 0.96
CA VAL A 48 4.49 6.60 -0.24
C VAL A 48 5.59 5.54 -0.41
N LEU A 49 6.30 5.20 0.66
CA LEU A 49 7.36 4.19 0.63
C LEU A 49 6.82 2.80 0.26
N GLU A 50 5.70 2.39 0.86
CA GLU A 50 5.03 1.12 0.56
C GLU A 50 4.52 1.07 -0.88
N PHE A 51 3.98 2.17 -1.41
CA PHE A 51 3.60 2.25 -2.81
C PHE A 51 4.78 1.98 -3.75
N PHE A 52 5.91 2.68 -3.55
CA PHE A 52 7.10 2.46 -4.38
C PHE A 52 7.69 1.07 -4.19
N ARG A 53 7.69 0.55 -2.97
CA ARG A 53 8.10 -0.83 -2.69
C ARG A 53 7.22 -1.82 -3.45
N GLY A 54 5.90 -1.63 -3.44
CA GLY A 54 4.95 -2.44 -4.20
C GLY A 54 5.20 -2.39 -5.70
N LEU A 55 5.56 -1.22 -6.27
CA LEU A 55 5.93 -1.11 -7.68
C LEU A 55 7.22 -1.90 -8.00
N VAL A 56 8.22 -1.82 -7.15
CA VAL A 56 9.49 -2.56 -7.33
C VAL A 56 9.25 -4.07 -7.18
N GLU A 57 8.47 -4.49 -6.19
CA GLU A 57 8.10 -5.88 -5.98
C GLU A 57 7.28 -6.44 -7.15
N LEU A 58 6.36 -5.64 -7.71
CA LEU A 58 5.62 -6.00 -8.92
C LEU A 58 6.56 -6.18 -10.12
N ALA A 59 7.46 -5.21 -10.35
CA ALA A 59 8.43 -5.31 -11.45
C ALA A 59 9.36 -6.52 -11.29
N GLY A 60 9.86 -6.75 -10.07
CA GLY A 60 10.67 -7.93 -9.73
C GLY A 60 9.90 -9.23 -9.93
N GLY A 61 8.64 -9.28 -9.51
CA GLY A 61 7.74 -10.43 -9.70
C GLY A 61 7.50 -10.73 -11.18
N LEU A 62 7.30 -9.71 -12.02
CA LEU A 62 7.16 -9.87 -13.47
C LEU A 62 8.45 -10.42 -14.08
N VAL A 63 9.61 -9.85 -13.75
CA VAL A 63 10.91 -10.33 -14.25
C VAL A 63 11.13 -11.79 -13.85
N GLN A 64 10.88 -12.13 -12.59
CA GLN A 64 11.00 -13.49 -12.09
C GLN A 64 10.01 -14.45 -12.79
N PHE A 65 8.79 -13.99 -13.07
CA PHE A 65 7.81 -14.75 -13.84
C PHE A 65 8.32 -15.06 -15.26
N PHE A 66 8.81 -14.05 -15.99
CA PHE A 66 9.32 -14.23 -17.34
C PHE A 66 10.53 -15.16 -17.38
N LEU A 67 11.49 -14.95 -16.48
CA LEU A 67 12.71 -15.77 -16.43
C LEU A 67 12.40 -17.20 -15.98
N GLY A 68 11.56 -17.37 -14.95
CA GLY A 68 11.17 -18.68 -14.43
C GLY A 68 10.32 -19.49 -15.39
N ASN A 69 9.55 -18.84 -16.27
CA ASN A 69 8.65 -19.49 -17.21
C ASN A 69 9.09 -19.38 -18.67
N ILE A 70 10.35 -19.02 -18.94
CA ILE A 70 10.82 -18.73 -20.30
C ILE A 70 10.57 -19.89 -21.28
N LEU A 71 10.70 -21.14 -20.82
CA LEU A 71 10.43 -22.32 -21.65
C LEU A 71 8.95 -22.44 -22.00
N ILE A 72 8.06 -22.32 -21.00
CA ILE A 72 6.60 -22.41 -21.21
C ILE A 72 6.14 -21.25 -22.09
N LEU A 73 6.61 -20.03 -21.82
CA LEU A 73 6.32 -18.85 -22.64
C LEU A 73 6.83 -19.03 -24.08
N GLY A 74 7.99 -19.64 -24.26
CA GLY A 74 8.54 -19.99 -25.56
C GLY A 74 7.65 -20.99 -26.32
N VAL A 75 7.17 -22.03 -25.65
CA VAL A 75 6.23 -23.00 -26.25
C VAL A 75 4.91 -22.33 -26.63
N ILE A 76 4.34 -21.50 -25.76
CA ILE A 76 3.12 -20.75 -26.05
C ILE A 76 3.33 -19.82 -27.25
N ALA A 77 4.45 -19.10 -27.30
CA ALA A 77 4.79 -18.21 -28.42
C ALA A 77 4.95 -18.99 -29.73
N ALA A 78 5.62 -20.15 -29.70
CA ALA A 78 5.78 -21.00 -30.87
C ALA A 78 4.44 -21.57 -31.37
N ALA A 79 3.60 -22.04 -30.45
CA ALA A 79 2.25 -22.53 -30.78
C ALA A 79 1.38 -21.42 -31.39
N PHE A 80 1.41 -20.21 -30.81
CA PHE A 80 0.69 -19.05 -31.33
C PHE A 80 1.19 -18.66 -32.72
N PHE A 81 2.51 -18.61 -32.94
CA PHE A 81 3.08 -18.32 -34.25
C PHE A 81 2.71 -19.38 -35.29
N ALA A 82 2.79 -20.66 -34.93
CA ALA A 82 2.38 -21.77 -35.81
C ALA A 82 0.90 -21.67 -36.18
N TYR A 83 0.05 -21.30 -35.22
CA TYR A 83 -1.38 -21.07 -35.46
C TYR A 83 -1.63 -19.91 -36.43
N LEU A 84 -0.98 -18.77 -36.23
CA LEU A 84 -1.08 -17.63 -37.15
C LEU A 84 -0.59 -17.99 -38.56
N GLN A 85 0.52 -18.73 -38.66
CA GLN A 85 1.04 -19.20 -39.94
C GLN A 85 0.06 -20.15 -40.64
N TYR A 86 -0.59 -21.04 -39.89
CA TYR A 86 -1.63 -21.92 -40.40
C TYR A 86 -2.85 -21.13 -40.90
N GLN A 87 -3.36 -20.15 -40.15
CA GLN A 87 -4.47 -19.29 -40.58
C GLN A 87 -4.14 -18.54 -41.88
N ARG A 88 -2.94 -17.96 -42.01
CA ARG A 88 -2.51 -17.26 -43.23
C ARG A 88 -2.54 -18.16 -44.46
N ASN A 89 -2.27 -19.45 -44.28
CA ASN A 89 -2.28 -20.42 -45.37
C ASN A 89 -3.69 -20.87 -45.77
N GLN A 90 -4.71 -20.68 -44.94
CA GLN A 90 -6.11 -21.01 -45.30
C GLN A 90 -6.70 -20.06 -46.35
N GLY A 91 -6.15 -18.86 -46.53
CA GLY A 91 -6.56 -17.91 -47.57
C GLY A 91 -5.88 -18.10 -48.93
N ARG A 92 -4.99 -19.10 -49.09
CA ARG A 92 -4.33 -19.36 -50.38
C ARG A 92 -5.19 -20.29 -51.24
N THR A 93 -5.71 -19.77 -52.35
CA THR A 93 -6.36 -20.57 -53.40
C THR A 93 -5.41 -21.69 -53.85
N VAL A 94 -5.83 -22.94 -53.70
CA VAL A 94 -5.07 -24.10 -54.19
C VAL A 94 -5.09 -24.05 -55.73
N LYS A 95 -3.93 -23.89 -56.36
CA LYS A 95 -3.81 -24.02 -57.82
C LYS A 95 -3.69 -25.49 -58.17
N VAL A 96 -4.61 -26.00 -58.99
CA VAL A 96 -4.54 -27.33 -59.58
C VAL A 96 -4.24 -27.12 -61.07
N GLY A 97 -2.98 -27.31 -61.47
CA GLY A 97 -2.48 -26.88 -62.78
C GLY A 97 -2.40 -25.34 -62.93
N ASP A 98 -2.61 -24.81 -64.15
CA ASP A 98 -2.58 -23.35 -64.42
C ASP A 98 -3.86 -22.59 -64.03
N LYS A 99 -4.91 -23.28 -63.57
CA LYS A 99 -6.17 -22.63 -63.19
C LYS A 99 -6.24 -22.34 -61.69
N LYS A 100 -6.49 -21.07 -61.36
CA LYS A 100 -6.94 -20.64 -60.04
C LYS A 100 -8.37 -21.14 -59.83
N LEU A 101 -8.56 -22.04 -58.86
CA LEU A 101 -9.89 -22.35 -58.33
C LEU A 101 -10.14 -21.36 -57.18
N ASN A 102 -11.21 -20.58 -57.35
CA ASN A 102 -11.73 -19.66 -56.33
C ASN A 102 -12.54 -20.46 -55.31
#